data_AF-A0A7X0JEB0-F1
#
_entry.id   AF-A0A7X0JEB0-F1
#
_cell.length_a   1.000
_cell.length_b   1.000
_cell.length_c   1.000
_cell.angle_alpha   90.00
_cell.angle_beta   90.00
_cell.angle_gamma   90.00
#
_symmetry.space_group_name_H-M   'P 1'
#
loop_
_entity.id
_entity.type
_entity.pdbx_description
1 polymer ?
#
loop_
_entity_poly.entity_id
_entity_poly.type
_entity_poly.pdbx_seq_one_letter_code
_entity_poly.pdbx_strand_id
1 'polypeptide(L)'
;MAVSAPARDQAAVTLARATAFLRTQIGQPWLDQCWGEDDRLVRSRVIGNWIGELDRLLHVLLDAAADHAGQPVRARQRNTGSKLVTFCAEASWGVERLDGMARARATFRYTQGAARRADVRGGSHMTVGWSGPGGTLRRFTLGERIHLGSEALMEVCDLYDELAAQVVRVPRVQAKGVGHQGI
;
A
#
# COMPACT_ATOMS: atom_id res chain seq x y z
N MET A 1 -19.01 10.01 22.71
CA MET A 1 -18.32 8.71 22.54
C MET A 1 -19.26 7.74 21.82
N ALA A 2 -19.04 7.49 20.51
CA ALA A 2 -19.55 6.36 19.68
C ALA A 2 -19.44 6.69 18.17
N VAL A 3 -18.28 7.16 17.68
CA VAL A 3 -18.11 7.61 16.27
C VAL A 3 -17.05 6.80 15.49
N SER A 4 -16.41 5.80 16.09
CA SER A 4 -15.26 5.11 15.49
C SER A 4 -15.61 4.01 14.47
N ALA A 5 -16.72 3.28 14.66
CA ALA A 5 -17.20 2.29 13.69
C ALA A 5 -17.51 2.90 12.30
N PRO A 6 -18.27 4.01 12.18
CA PRO A 6 -18.53 4.60 10.86
C PRO A 6 -17.25 5.15 10.21
N ALA A 7 -16.27 5.62 10.98
CA ALA A 7 -15.00 6.11 10.43
C ALA A 7 -14.16 4.99 9.78
N ARG A 8 -14.04 3.83 10.44
CA ARG A 8 -13.34 2.65 9.89
C ARG A 8 -14.03 2.17 8.61
N ASP A 9 -15.34 2.00 8.65
CA ASP A 9 -16.10 1.47 7.52
C ASP A 9 -16.06 2.43 6.33
N GLN A 10 -16.14 3.75 6.58
CA GLN A 10 -15.99 4.77 5.54
C GLN A 10 -14.58 4.78 4.93
N ALA A 11 -13.53 4.59 5.72
CA ALA A 11 -12.16 4.49 5.22
C ALA A 11 -11.99 3.25 4.32
N ALA A 12 -12.56 2.11 4.72
CA ALA A 12 -12.53 0.88 3.93
C ALA A 12 -13.28 1.04 2.59
N VAL A 13 -14.49 1.63 2.61
CA VAL A 13 -15.26 1.94 1.40
C VAL A 13 -14.48 2.88 0.46
N THR A 14 -13.78 3.86 1.03
CA THR A 14 -12.99 4.81 0.23
C THR A 14 -11.82 4.12 -0.47
N LEU A 15 -11.09 3.25 0.24
CA LEU A 15 -10.02 2.45 -0.35
C LEU A 15 -10.56 1.49 -1.43
N ALA A 16 -11.67 0.80 -1.18
CA ALA A 16 -12.31 -0.08 -2.15
C ALA A 16 -12.78 0.66 -3.42
N ARG A 17 -13.26 1.90 -3.28
CA ARG A 17 -13.60 2.75 -4.43
C ARG A 17 -12.35 3.16 -5.22
N ALA A 18 -11.25 3.44 -4.54
CA ALA A 18 -9.99 3.77 -5.20
C ALA A 18 -9.43 2.58 -5.99
N THR A 19 -9.41 1.38 -5.40
CA THR A 19 -8.99 0.16 -6.11
C THR A 19 -9.94 -0.17 -7.26
N ALA A 20 -11.27 -0.05 -7.07
CA ALA A 20 -12.24 -0.20 -8.16
C ALA A 20 -12.03 0.81 -9.30
N PHE A 21 -11.77 2.08 -8.98
CA PHE A 21 -11.43 3.09 -9.98
C PHE A 21 -10.18 2.70 -10.78
N LEU A 22 -9.11 2.29 -10.11
CA LEU A 22 -7.88 1.87 -10.78
C LEU A 22 -8.08 0.61 -11.62
N ARG A 23 -8.96 -0.31 -11.21
CA ARG A 23 -9.34 -1.46 -12.05
C ARG A 23 -10.02 -1.05 -13.35
N THR A 24 -10.72 0.08 -13.41
CA THR A 24 -11.26 0.60 -14.69
C THR A 24 -10.17 1.12 -15.64
N GLN A 25 -8.95 1.33 -15.11
CA GLN A 25 -7.78 1.72 -15.90
C GLN A 25 -7.04 0.50 -16.48
N ILE A 26 -7.36 -0.72 -16.01
CA ILE A 26 -6.83 -1.96 -16.58
C ILE A 26 -7.33 -2.10 -18.02
N GLY A 27 -6.42 -2.43 -18.95
CA GLY A 27 -6.74 -2.55 -20.37
C GLY A 27 -6.80 -1.22 -21.13
N GLN A 28 -6.54 -0.09 -20.46
CA GLN A 28 -6.32 1.16 -21.18
C GLN A 28 -5.01 1.07 -21.99
N PRO A 29 -5.03 1.34 -23.31
CA PRO A 29 -3.85 1.12 -24.17
C PRO A 29 -2.61 1.86 -23.70
N TRP A 30 -2.79 3.03 -23.08
CA TRP A 30 -1.68 3.84 -22.60
C TRP A 30 -0.88 3.16 -21.48
N LEU A 31 -1.48 2.22 -20.74
CA LEU A 31 -0.84 1.55 -19.62
C LEU A 31 0.20 0.53 -20.10
N ASP A 32 -0.09 -0.23 -21.18
CA ASP A 32 0.76 -1.32 -21.66
C ASP A 32 1.63 -0.94 -22.88
N GLN A 33 1.35 0.17 -23.56
CA GLN A 33 2.14 0.61 -24.72
C GLN A 33 3.55 1.09 -24.33
N CYS A 34 4.49 1.02 -25.27
CA CYS A 34 5.79 1.68 -25.13
C CYS A 34 5.64 3.21 -25.06
N TRP A 35 6.42 3.88 -24.20
CA TRP A 35 6.32 5.32 -23.97
C TRP A 35 7.51 6.09 -24.54
N GLY A 36 7.19 7.12 -25.34
CA GLY A 36 8.12 8.19 -25.66
C GLY A 36 8.58 8.95 -24.41
N GLU A 37 9.58 9.81 -24.57
CA GLU A 37 10.22 10.50 -23.44
C GLU A 37 9.29 11.49 -22.73
N ASP A 38 8.50 12.27 -23.48
CA ASP A 38 7.58 13.27 -22.93
C ASP A 38 6.40 12.64 -22.17
N ASP A 39 5.78 11.61 -22.76
CA ASP A 39 4.69 10.85 -22.15
C ASP A 39 5.12 10.18 -20.83
N ARG A 40 6.37 9.75 -20.75
CA ARG A 40 6.90 9.03 -19.60
C ARG A 40 6.91 9.88 -18.34
N LEU A 41 7.22 11.17 -18.45
CA LEU A 41 7.25 12.06 -17.29
C LEU A 41 5.85 12.19 -16.68
N VAL A 42 4.85 12.45 -17.51
CA VAL A 42 3.46 12.59 -17.07
C VAL A 42 2.93 11.28 -16.50
N ARG A 43 3.11 10.17 -17.21
CA ARG A 43 2.61 8.85 -16.79
C ARG A 43 3.28 8.34 -15.52
N SER A 44 4.60 8.53 -15.39
CA SER A 44 5.31 8.19 -14.15
C SER A 44 4.74 8.96 -12.97
N ARG A 45 4.40 10.25 -13.13
CA ARG A 45 3.74 11.01 -12.06
C ARG A 45 2.36 10.48 -11.73
N VAL A 46 1.55 10.15 -12.74
CA VAL A 46 0.21 9.57 -12.55
C VAL A 46 0.30 8.27 -11.75
N ILE A 47 1.15 7.33 -12.18
CA ILE A 47 1.34 6.04 -11.49
C ILE A 47 1.89 6.24 -10.08
N GLY A 48 2.89 7.12 -9.92
CA GLY A 48 3.43 7.45 -8.61
C GLY A 48 2.37 8.04 -7.66
N ASN A 49 1.44 8.84 -8.19
CA ASN A 49 0.32 9.38 -7.42
C ASN A 49 -0.69 8.29 -7.05
N TRP A 50 -1.02 7.39 -7.97
CA TRP A 50 -1.92 6.26 -7.68
C TRP A 50 -1.39 5.39 -6.53
N ILE A 51 -0.14 4.94 -6.62
CA ILE A 51 0.49 4.14 -5.55
C ILE A 51 0.53 4.94 -4.24
N GLY A 52 0.86 6.23 -4.32
CA GLY A 52 0.90 7.11 -3.16
C GLY A 52 -0.45 7.28 -2.47
N GLU A 53 -1.52 7.38 -3.25
CA GLU A 53 -2.87 7.54 -2.72
C GLU A 53 -3.40 6.24 -2.12
N LEU A 54 -3.14 5.08 -2.72
CA LEU A 54 -3.47 3.78 -2.11
C LEU A 54 -2.78 3.60 -0.75
N ASP A 55 -1.47 3.90 -0.67
CA ASP A 55 -0.70 3.84 0.58
C ASP A 55 -1.30 4.79 1.64
N ARG A 56 -1.68 6.01 1.24
CA ARG A 56 -2.33 7.00 2.12
C ARG A 56 -3.69 6.50 2.63
N LEU A 57 -4.52 5.95 1.75
CA LEU A 57 -5.85 5.45 2.10
C LEU A 57 -5.77 4.24 3.03
N LEU A 58 -4.83 3.32 2.79
CA LEU A 58 -4.55 2.21 3.72
C LEU A 58 -4.07 2.73 5.09
N HIS A 59 -3.22 3.75 5.10
CA HIS A 59 -2.77 4.38 6.34
C HIS A 59 -3.92 4.95 7.17
N VAL A 60 -4.86 5.65 6.52
CA VAL A 60 -6.08 6.20 7.15
C VAL A 60 -6.98 5.08 7.66
N LEU A 61 -7.16 4.00 6.89
CA LEU A 61 -7.92 2.84 7.34
C LEU A 61 -7.30 2.21 8.60
N LEU A 62 -5.96 2.09 8.64
CA LEU A 62 -5.26 1.60 9.82
C LEU A 62 -5.46 2.50 11.05
N ASP A 63 -5.47 3.83 10.89
CA ASP A 63 -5.78 4.75 11.99
C ASP A 63 -7.19 4.55 12.53
N ALA A 64 -8.17 4.51 11.62
CA ALA A 64 -9.56 4.35 11.99
C ALA A 64 -9.84 2.98 12.63
N ALA A 65 -9.19 1.92 12.14
CA ALA A 65 -9.30 0.58 12.70
C ALA A 65 -8.65 0.47 14.08
N ALA A 66 -7.49 1.09 14.29
CA ALA A 66 -6.83 1.15 15.60
C ALA A 66 -7.68 1.89 16.64
N ASP A 67 -8.23 3.06 16.28
CA ASP A 67 -9.15 3.81 17.13
C ASP A 67 -10.42 2.99 17.46
N HIS A 68 -11.01 2.34 16.46
CA HIS A 68 -12.16 1.46 16.65
C HIS A 68 -11.85 0.30 17.60
N ALA A 69 -10.66 -0.28 17.50
CA ALA A 69 -10.21 -1.37 18.36
C ALA A 69 -9.81 -0.92 19.77
N GLY A 70 -9.78 0.38 20.05
CA GLY A 70 -9.34 0.96 21.32
C GLY A 70 -7.82 0.90 21.52
N GLN A 71 -7.06 0.77 20.43
CA GLN A 71 -5.59 0.71 20.47
C GLN A 71 -5.00 2.11 20.25
N PRO A 72 -3.95 2.49 21.00
CA PRO A 72 -3.33 3.80 20.85
C PRO A 72 -2.59 3.90 19.51
N VAL A 73 -3.06 4.79 18.64
CA VAL A 73 -2.34 5.20 17.43
C VAL A 73 -1.07 5.94 17.82
N ARG A 74 0.10 5.35 17.57
CA ARG A 74 1.38 5.98 17.90
C ARG A 74 1.85 6.85 16.72
N ALA A 75 1.92 8.16 16.94
CA ALA A 75 2.38 9.17 15.95
C ALA A 75 3.78 8.92 15.34
N ARG A 76 4.57 7.99 15.89
CA ARG A 76 5.90 7.62 15.37
C ARG A 76 5.87 6.57 14.24
N GLN A 77 4.72 6.02 13.89
CA GLN A 77 4.58 5.01 12.84
C GLN A 77 4.36 5.65 11.46
N ARG A 78 5.43 6.15 10.84
CA ARG A 78 5.35 6.79 9.50
C ARG A 78 5.30 5.79 8.34
N ASN A 79 5.71 4.53 8.55
CA ASN A 79 5.65 3.48 7.54
C ASN A 79 4.37 2.65 7.71
N THR A 80 3.53 2.62 6.67
CA THR A 80 2.29 1.83 6.58
C THR A 80 2.50 0.36 6.89
N GLY A 81 3.60 -0.26 6.43
CA GLY A 81 3.94 -1.65 6.71
C GLY A 81 4.22 -1.91 8.20
N SER A 82 4.97 -1.05 8.87
CA SER A 82 5.23 -1.19 10.32
C SER A 82 3.96 -1.03 11.15
N LYS A 83 3.07 -0.12 10.72
CA LYS A 83 1.77 0.10 11.34
C LYS A 83 0.85 -1.12 11.14
N LEU A 84 0.84 -1.67 9.93
CA LEU A 84 0.11 -2.89 9.59
C LEU A 84 0.51 -4.04 10.51
N VAL A 85 1.81 -4.35 10.65
CA VAL A 85 2.27 -5.43 11.53
C VAL A 85 1.90 -5.20 12.99
N THR A 86 2.01 -3.95 13.45
CA THR A 86 1.69 -3.61 14.85
C THR A 86 0.20 -3.81 15.14
N PHE A 87 -0.66 -3.45 14.18
CA PHE A 87 -2.10 -3.51 14.35
C PHE A 87 -2.71 -4.89 14.01
N CYS A 88 -2.23 -5.52 12.94
CA CYS A 88 -2.74 -6.76 12.35
C CYS A 88 -1.57 -7.66 11.95
N ALA A 89 -1.02 -8.41 12.91
CA ALA A 89 0.13 -9.29 12.69
C ALA A 89 -0.11 -10.36 11.62
N GLU A 90 -1.37 -10.81 11.47
CA GLU A 90 -1.80 -11.75 10.42
C GLU A 90 -1.59 -11.19 9.00
N ALA A 91 -1.53 -9.87 8.84
CA ALA A 91 -1.25 -9.21 7.57
C ALA A 91 0.25 -8.94 7.33
N SER A 92 1.14 -9.52 8.16
CA SER A 92 2.60 -9.32 8.03
C SER A 92 3.19 -9.79 6.71
N TRP A 93 2.53 -10.72 6.01
CA TRP A 93 2.89 -11.15 4.65
C TRP A 93 2.92 -9.99 3.64
N GLY A 94 2.14 -8.93 3.87
CA GLY A 94 2.06 -7.78 2.97
C GLY A 94 3.20 -6.77 3.12
N VAL A 95 4.04 -6.89 4.15
CA VAL A 95 5.06 -5.88 4.48
C VAL A 95 6.09 -5.72 3.37
N GLU A 96 6.62 -6.83 2.86
CA GLU A 96 7.64 -6.80 1.80
C GLU A 96 7.07 -6.15 0.52
N ARG A 97 5.81 -6.45 0.21
CA ARG A 97 5.08 -5.85 -0.91
C ARG A 97 4.89 -4.34 -0.70
N LEU A 98 4.50 -3.90 0.50
CA LEU A 98 4.35 -2.47 0.82
C LEU A 98 5.69 -1.72 0.75
N ASP A 99 6.79 -2.31 1.21
CA ASP A 99 8.13 -1.73 1.06
C ASP A 99 8.53 -1.62 -0.42
N GLY A 100 8.21 -2.65 -1.21
CA GLY A 100 8.35 -2.62 -2.66
C GLY A 100 7.51 -1.54 -3.33
N MET A 101 6.27 -1.32 -2.88
CA MET A 101 5.41 -0.22 -3.36
C MET A 101 5.97 1.14 -2.99
N ALA A 102 6.51 1.31 -1.78
CA ALA A 102 7.15 2.55 -1.36
C ALA A 102 8.36 2.89 -2.24
N ARG A 103 9.16 1.89 -2.60
CA ARG A 103 10.26 2.04 -3.57
C ARG A 103 9.73 2.40 -4.96
N ALA A 104 8.75 1.66 -5.48
CA ALA A 104 8.16 1.93 -6.79
C ALA A 104 7.59 3.35 -6.87
N ARG A 105 6.84 3.80 -5.86
CA ARG A 105 6.32 5.17 -5.75
C ARG A 105 7.42 6.21 -5.88
N ALA A 106 8.49 6.05 -5.11
CA ALA A 106 9.62 6.97 -5.15
C ALA A 106 10.27 7.00 -6.55
N THR A 107 10.43 5.84 -7.17
CA THR A 107 10.99 5.73 -8.52
C THR A 107 10.14 6.42 -9.57
N PHE A 108 8.82 6.23 -9.54
CA PHE A 108 7.91 6.90 -10.45
C PHE A 108 7.86 8.41 -10.22
N ARG A 109 7.84 8.86 -8.96
CA ARG A 109 7.71 10.28 -8.60
C ARG A 109 8.97 11.10 -8.87
N TYR A 110 10.15 10.55 -8.55
CA TYR A 110 11.39 11.34 -8.53
C TYR A 110 12.35 11.00 -9.66
N THR A 111 12.24 9.82 -10.24
CA THR A 111 13.21 9.33 -11.24
C THR A 111 12.55 8.90 -12.55
N GLN A 112 11.27 9.27 -12.75
CA GLN A 112 10.53 8.99 -13.98
C GLN A 112 10.60 7.51 -14.37
N GLY A 113 10.47 6.62 -13.39
CA GLY A 113 10.52 5.18 -13.59
C GLY A 113 11.92 4.56 -13.66
N ALA A 114 13.03 5.29 -13.56
CA ALA A 114 14.35 4.66 -13.45
C ALA A 114 14.59 4.03 -12.07
N ALA A 115 14.94 2.75 -12.03
CA ALA A 115 15.41 2.11 -10.81
C ALA A 115 16.74 2.76 -10.37
N ARG A 116 16.73 3.54 -9.28
CA ARG A 116 17.93 4.24 -8.77
C ARG A 116 18.27 3.91 -7.31
N ARG A 117 17.42 3.15 -6.64
CA ARG A 117 17.60 2.80 -5.23
C ARG A 117 17.62 1.29 -5.08
N ALA A 118 18.79 0.74 -4.77
CA ALA A 118 18.92 -0.68 -4.48
C ALA A 118 18.17 -1.08 -3.20
N ASP A 119 17.80 -2.35 -3.13
CA ASP A 119 17.19 -2.95 -1.93
C ASP A 119 18.09 -2.83 -0.71
N VAL A 120 19.39 -3.02 -0.92
CA VAL A 120 20.45 -2.94 0.10
C VAL A 120 21.54 -1.96 -0.33
N ARG A 121 22.26 -1.38 0.64
CA ARG A 121 23.38 -0.48 0.36
C ARG A 121 24.45 -1.20 -0.46
N GLY A 122 24.81 -0.61 -1.60
CA GLY A 122 25.79 -1.21 -2.54
C GLY A 122 25.23 -2.33 -3.42
N GLY A 123 23.94 -2.65 -3.31
CA GLY A 123 23.29 -3.64 -4.19
C GLY A 123 23.10 -3.13 -5.63
N SER A 124 22.83 -4.06 -6.53
CA SER A 124 22.64 -3.80 -7.98
C SER A 124 21.18 -3.92 -8.44
N HIS A 125 20.27 -4.29 -7.54
CA HIS A 125 18.87 -4.56 -7.86
C HIS A 125 17.92 -3.80 -6.95
N MET A 126 16.76 -3.46 -7.50
CA MET A 126 15.61 -2.87 -6.81
C MET A 126 14.40 -3.77 -6.98
N THR A 127 13.74 -4.09 -5.88
CA THR A 127 12.53 -4.93 -5.84
C THR A 127 11.29 -4.06 -5.65
N VAL A 128 10.25 -4.31 -6.45
CA VAL A 128 8.95 -3.64 -6.38
C VAL A 128 7.89 -4.50 -5.69
N GLY A 129 6.71 -3.95 -5.43
CA GLY A 129 5.68 -4.62 -4.62
C GLY A 129 4.76 -5.60 -5.36
N TRP A 130 4.91 -5.72 -6.68
CA TRP A 130 4.17 -6.67 -7.51
C TRP A 130 5.09 -7.76 -8.06
N SER A 131 4.50 -8.86 -8.52
CA SER A 131 5.22 -10.05 -8.94
C SER A 131 5.82 -9.90 -10.34
N GLY A 132 6.91 -10.62 -10.54
CA GLY A 132 7.45 -10.93 -11.86
C GLY A 132 7.04 -12.33 -12.30
N PRO A 133 7.62 -12.82 -13.40
CA PRO A 133 7.44 -14.20 -13.82
C PRO A 133 7.76 -15.18 -12.69
N GLY A 134 6.90 -16.19 -12.49
CA GLY A 134 7.08 -17.20 -11.44
C GLY A 134 6.59 -16.78 -10.05
N GLY A 135 5.91 -15.63 -9.90
CA GLY A 135 5.22 -15.25 -8.66
C GLY A 135 6.11 -14.66 -7.57
N THR A 136 7.43 -14.55 -7.81
CA THR A 136 8.34 -13.80 -6.93
C THR A 136 8.23 -12.31 -7.18
N LEU A 137 8.49 -11.47 -6.18
CA LEU A 137 8.51 -10.02 -6.37
C LEU A 137 9.46 -9.60 -7.49
N ARG A 138 8.98 -8.72 -8.36
CA ARG A 138 9.73 -8.31 -9.54
C ARG A 138 10.95 -7.49 -9.14
N ARG A 139 12.08 -7.80 -9.76
CA ARG A 139 13.38 -7.14 -9.53
C ARG A 139 13.84 -6.48 -10.81
N PHE A 140 14.41 -5.28 -10.67
CA PHE A 140 14.95 -4.48 -11.75
C PHE A 140 16.41 -4.20 -11.48
N THR A 141 17.24 -4.25 -12.52
CA THR A 141 18.64 -3.80 -12.40
C THR A 141 18.66 -2.29 -12.23
N LEU A 142 19.58 -1.74 -11.45
CA LEU A 142 19.72 -0.29 -11.37
C LEU A 142 19.98 0.32 -12.76
N GLY A 143 19.29 1.42 -13.05
CA GLY A 143 19.26 2.07 -14.36
C GLY A 143 18.13 1.59 -15.27
N GLU A 144 17.57 0.40 -15.02
CA GLU A 144 16.44 -0.13 -15.77
C GLU A 144 15.18 0.74 -15.57
N ARG A 145 14.33 0.75 -16.60
CA ARG A 145 13.05 1.47 -16.56
C ARG A 145 11.96 0.53 -16.07
N ILE A 146 11.38 0.89 -14.93
CA ILE A 146 10.24 0.22 -14.34
C ILE A 146 8.98 0.63 -15.11
N HIS A 147 8.22 -0.37 -15.50
CA HIS A 147 6.92 -0.23 -16.11
C HIS A 147 5.88 -0.95 -15.26
N LEU A 148 4.77 -0.25 -14.96
CA LEU A 148 3.61 -0.83 -14.30
C LEU A 148 2.55 -1.07 -15.38
N GLY A 149 2.46 -2.32 -15.85
CA GLY A 149 1.44 -2.73 -16.81
C GLY A 149 0.14 -3.15 -16.13
N SER A 150 -0.85 -3.54 -16.94
CA SER A 150 -2.20 -3.94 -16.51
C SER A 150 -2.21 -5.06 -15.47
N GLU A 151 -1.45 -6.14 -15.68
CA GLU A 151 -1.38 -7.27 -14.74
C GLU A 151 -0.83 -6.84 -13.37
N ALA A 152 0.22 -6.03 -13.38
CA ALA A 152 0.82 -5.51 -12.16
C ALA A 152 -0.11 -4.54 -11.42
N LEU A 153 -0.86 -3.70 -12.15
CA LEU A 153 -1.85 -2.80 -11.56
C LEU A 153 -3.01 -3.58 -10.91
N MET A 154 -3.45 -4.68 -11.54
CA MET A 154 -4.45 -5.59 -10.98
C MET A 154 -3.96 -6.19 -9.66
N GLU A 155 -2.75 -6.74 -9.65
CA GLU A 155 -2.14 -7.32 -8.45
C GLU A 155 -1.96 -6.27 -7.33
N VAL A 156 -1.61 -5.04 -7.68
CA VAL A 156 -1.56 -3.93 -6.72
C VAL A 156 -2.96 -3.71 -6.11
N CYS A 157 -4.01 -3.64 -6.93
CA CYS A 157 -5.37 -3.44 -6.42
C CYS A 157 -5.81 -4.58 -5.49
N ASP A 158 -5.53 -5.82 -5.87
CA ASP A 158 -5.88 -7.01 -5.08
C ASP A 158 -5.15 -7.02 -3.74
N LEU A 159 -3.85 -6.69 -3.73
CA LEU A 159 -3.07 -6.53 -2.50
C LEU A 159 -3.73 -5.54 -1.54
N TYR A 160 -4.11 -4.35 -2.01
CA TYR A 160 -4.69 -3.33 -1.13
C TYR A 160 -6.08 -3.73 -0.60
N ASP A 161 -6.89 -4.41 -1.41
CA ASP A 161 -8.20 -4.92 -0.96
C ASP A 161 -8.05 -6.05 0.07
N GLU A 162 -7.10 -6.97 -0.13
CA GLU A 162 -6.82 -8.04 0.83
C GLU A 162 -6.32 -7.48 2.16
N LEU A 163 -5.39 -6.54 2.12
CA LEU A 163 -4.92 -5.85 3.33
C LEU A 163 -6.05 -5.12 4.05
N ALA A 164 -6.92 -4.43 3.31
CA ALA A 164 -8.08 -3.76 3.88
C ALA A 164 -9.03 -4.76 4.58
N ALA A 165 -9.30 -5.90 3.93
CA ALA A 165 -10.15 -6.94 4.50
C ALA A 165 -9.58 -7.50 5.81
N GLN A 166 -8.26 -7.72 5.89
CA GLN A 166 -7.61 -8.16 7.13
C GLN A 166 -7.73 -7.11 8.24
N VAL A 167 -7.48 -5.84 7.90
CA VAL A 167 -7.56 -4.72 8.86
C VAL A 167 -8.98 -4.55 9.43
N VAL A 168 -10.01 -4.70 8.60
CA VAL A 168 -11.42 -4.58 9.02
C VAL A 168 -11.87 -5.75 9.91
N ARG A 169 -11.31 -6.95 9.72
CA ARG A 169 -11.65 -8.14 10.52
C ARG A 169 -11.14 -8.09 11.96
N VAL A 170 -10.16 -7.25 12.27
CA VAL A 170 -9.61 -7.14 13.63
C VAL A 170 -10.72 -6.73 14.61
N PRO A 171 -11.04 -7.56 15.62
CA PRO A 171 -12.12 -7.30 16.56
C PRO A 171 -11.74 -6.19 17.53
N ARG A 172 -12.75 -5.54 18.10
CA ARG A 172 -12.55 -4.58 19.18
C ARG A 172 -12.02 -5.30 20.43
N VAL A 173 -10.94 -4.79 21.01
CA VAL A 173 -10.47 -5.29 22.31
C VAL A 173 -11.49 -4.85 23.36
N GLN A 174 -12.18 -5.80 23.98
CA GLN A 174 -12.96 -5.50 25.18
C GLN A 174 -11.97 -5.07 26.26
N ALA A 175 -12.09 -3.84 26.73
CA ALA A 175 -11.34 -3.41 27.90
C ALA A 175 -11.67 -4.39 29.03
N LYS A 176 -10.69 -5.18 29.49
CA LYS A 176 -10.83 -5.91 30.75
C LYS A 176 -11.18 -4.85 31.78
N GLY A 177 -12.40 -4.93 32.30
CA GLY A 177 -12.87 -4.04 33.36
C GLY A 177 -11.79 -4.02 34.44
N VAL A 178 -11.29 -2.84 34.76
CA VAL A 178 -10.54 -2.63 35.99
C VAL A 178 -11.53 -2.92 37.09
N GLY A 179 -11.53 -4.17 37.56
CA GLY A 179 -12.26 -4.61 38.72
C GLY A 179 -11.78 -3.77 39.89
N HIS A 180 -12.60 -2.79 40.25
CA HIS A 180 -12.47 -2.03 41.46
C HIS A 180 -12.73 -3.01 42.63
N GLN A 181 -11.69 -3.69 43.10
CA GLN A 181 -11.71 -4.27 44.44
C GLN A 181 -11.35 -3.14 45.40
N GLY A 182 -12.37 -2.38 45.78
CA GLY A 182 -12.36 -1.70 47.06
C GLY A 182 -12.69 -2.73 48.13
N ILE A 183 -11.79 -2.90 49.09
CA ILE A 183 -12.05 -2.88 50.54
C ILE A 183 -10.83 -2.20 51.18
#